data_AF-J3N8E4-F1
#
_entry.id   AF-J3N8E4-F1
#
_cell.length_a   1.000
_cell.length_b   1.000
_cell.length_c   1.000
_cell.angle_alpha   90.00
_cell.angle_beta   90.00
_cell.angle_gamma   90.00
#
_symmetry.space_group_name_H-M   'P 1'
#
loop_
_entity.id
_entity.type
_entity.pdbx_description
1 polymer ?
#
loop_
_entity_poly.entity_id
_entity_poly.type
_entity_poly.pdbx_seq_one_letter_code
_entity_poly.pdbx_strand_id
1 'polypeptide(L)' 'MGLTYRSITISNDFFFRKGVAGDWSNHLSPEMAARLDAVVEDALRGTGFTFAAGGDSST' A
#
# COMPACT_ATOMS: atom_id res chain seq x y z
N MET A 1 -45.36 14.84 -5.75
CA MET A 1 -43.89 15.03 -5.62
C MET A 1 -43.40 14.08 -4.54
N GLY A 2 -42.90 12.90 -4.92
CA GLY A 2 -42.31 11.95 -3.98
C GLY A 2 -40.80 11.92 -4.22
N LEU A 3 -40.01 12.40 -3.25
CA LEU A 3 -38.57 12.25 -3.29
C LEU A 3 -38.23 10.82 -2.86
N THR A 4 -37.95 9.95 -3.83
CA THR A 4 -37.38 8.63 -3.53
C THR A 4 -35.93 8.82 -3.10
N TYR A 5 -35.64 8.63 -1.80
CA TYR A 5 -34.28 8.61 -1.30
C TYR A 5 -33.56 7.37 -1.85
N ARG A 6 -32.56 7.58 -2.70
CA ARG A 6 -31.65 6.50 -3.13
C ARG A 6 -30.80 6.12 -1.93
N SER A 7 -31.05 4.95 -1.34
CA SER A 7 -30.09 4.30 -0.47
C SER A 7 -28.86 3.95 -1.30
N ILE A 8 -27.73 4.60 -1.05
CA ILE A 8 -26.44 4.21 -1.62
C ILE A 8 -25.87 3.13 -0.72
N THR A 9 -26.07 1.87 -1.09
CA THR A 9 -25.32 0.77 -0.47
C THR A 9 -23.90 0.81 -1.04
N ILE A 10 -22.93 1.17 -0.20
CA ILE A 10 -21.50 1.14 -0.57
C ILE A 10 -20.94 -0.20 -0.12
N SER A 11 -20.40 -0.96 -1.07
CA SER A 11 -19.80 -2.25 -0.80
C SER A 11 -18.45 -2.10 -0.07
N ASN A 12 -18.07 -3.09 0.74
CA ASN A 12 -16.86 -3.00 1.56
C ASN A 12 -15.55 -2.96 0.75
N ASP A 13 -15.54 -3.51 -0.45
CA ASP A 13 -14.42 -3.47 -1.40
C ASP A 13 -14.04 -2.05 -1.84
N PHE A 14 -14.93 -1.06 -1.66
CA PHE A 14 -14.58 0.35 -1.81
C PHE A 14 -13.60 0.86 -0.74
N PHE A 15 -13.58 0.23 0.44
CA PHE A 15 -12.75 0.65 1.58
C PHE A 15 -11.61 -0.33 1.86
N PHE A 16 -11.86 -1.63 1.69
CA PHE A 16 -10.95 -2.69 2.10
C PHE A 16 -10.33 -3.39 0.89
N ARG A 17 -8.99 -3.42 0.87
CA ARG A 17 -8.19 -4.22 -0.07
C ARG A 17 -7.56 -5.40 0.68
N LYS A 18 -6.62 -6.12 0.05
CA LYS A 18 -5.99 -7.32 0.62
C LYS A 18 -5.31 -7.13 1.99
N GLY A 19 -4.81 -5.92 2.28
CA GLY A 19 -4.12 -5.65 3.56
C GLY A 19 -2.78 -6.39 3.72
N VAL A 20 -2.13 -6.79 2.61
CA VAL A 20 -0.89 -7.57 2.62
C VAL A 20 0.31 -6.65 2.39
N ALA A 21 1.28 -6.70 3.30
CA ALA A 21 2.56 -6.02 3.13
C ALA A 21 3.33 -6.62 1.93
N GLY A 22 3.92 -5.76 1.10
CA GLY A 22 4.70 -6.19 -0.06
C GLY A 22 3.91 -6.47 -1.34
N ASP A 23 2.56 -6.47 -1.35
CA ASP A 23 1.77 -6.73 -2.58
C ASP A 23 2.07 -5.72 -3.71
N TRP A 24 2.60 -4.54 -3.37
CA TRP A 24 2.99 -3.51 -4.34
C TRP A 24 3.99 -4.02 -5.39
N SER A 25 4.92 -4.91 -5.03
CA SER A 25 5.92 -5.43 -5.95
C SER A 25 5.33 -6.32 -7.04
N ASN A 26 4.16 -6.93 -6.79
CA ASN A 26 3.43 -7.72 -7.79
C ASN A 26 2.79 -6.85 -8.89
N HIS A 27 2.64 -5.54 -8.64
CA HIS A 27 2.03 -4.60 -9.58
C HIS A 27 3.06 -3.71 -10.28
N LEU A 28 4.34 -3.79 -9.89
CA LEU A 28 5.42 -3.01 -10.48
C LEU A 28 6.35 -3.91 -11.29
N SER A 29 6.89 -3.37 -12.38
CA SER A 29 8.06 -3.98 -13.03
C SER A 29 9.26 -3.86 -12.09
N PRO A 30 10.29 -4.73 -12.25
CA PRO A 30 11.50 -4.65 -11.44
C PRO A 30 12.17 -3.27 -11.49
N GLU A 31 12.13 -2.60 -12.63
CA GLU A 31 12.67 -1.25 -12.78
C GLU A 31 11.89 -0.21 -11.97
N MET A 32 10.55 -0.27 -11.99
CA MET A 32 9.71 0.65 -11.21
C MET A 32 9.87 0.42 -9.71
N ALA A 33 10.02 -0.83 -9.29
CA ALA A 33 10.30 -1.18 -7.90
C ALA A 33 11.63 -0.60 -7.42
N ALA A 34 12.70 -0.78 -8.19
CA ALA A 34 14.02 -0.22 -7.87
C ALA A 34 14.00 1.32 -7.79
N ARG A 35 13.24 1.98 -8.67
CA ARG A 35 13.04 3.44 -8.60
C ARG A 35 12.32 3.86 -7.32
N LEU A 36 11.31 3.11 -6.89
CA LEU A 36 10.59 3.38 -5.64
C LEU A 36 11.50 3.22 -4.43
N ASP A 37 12.30 2.15 -4.39
CA ASP A 37 13.27 1.91 -3.31
C ASP A 37 14.26 3.08 -3.20
N ALA A 38 14.82 3.55 -4.31
CA ALA A 38 15.73 4.69 -4.34
C ALA A 38 15.09 6.00 -3.83
N VAL A 39 13.81 6.25 -4.17
CA VAL A 39 13.07 7.43 -3.69
C VAL A 39 12.85 7.36 -2.19
N VAL A 40 12.50 6.20 -1.66
CA VAL A 40 12.29 6.00 -0.22
C VAL A 40 13.61 6.14 0.54
N GLU A 41 14.69 5.56 0.06
CA GLU A 41 16.03 5.71 0.65
C GLU A 41 16.47 7.17 0.69
N ASP A 42 16.26 7.92 -0.39
CA ASP A 42 16.60 9.34 -0.46
C ASP A 42 15.79 10.17 0.54
N ALA A 43 14.48 9.93 0.63
CA ALA A 43 13.58 10.63 1.55
C ALA A 43 13.88 10.35 3.03
N LEU A 44 14.35 9.15 3.35
CA LEU A 44 14.70 8.76 4.73
C LEU A 44 16.14 9.10 5.10
N ARG A 45 16.99 9.46 4.12
CA ARG A 45 18.40 9.77 4.36
C ARG A 45 18.55 10.90 5.37
N GLY A 46 19.35 10.65 6.41
CA GLY A 46 19.64 11.64 7.46
C GLY A 46 18.53 11.84 8.50
N THR A 47 17.39 11.16 8.37
CA THR A 47 16.31 11.23 9.38
C THR A 47 16.58 10.36 10.62
N GLY A 48 17.50 9.39 10.50
CA GLY A 48 17.70 8.35 11.51
C GLY A 48 16.58 7.29 11.54
N PHE A 49 15.58 7.41 10.66
CA PHE A 49 14.52 6.42 10.51
C PHE A 49 14.96 5.28 9.59
N THR A 50 14.75 4.05 10.03
CA THR A 50 14.93 2.84 9.24
C THR A 50 13.74 1.93 9.44
N PHE A 51 13.30 1.25 8.39
CA PHE A 51 12.37 0.14 8.58
C PHE A 51 13.03 -0.93 9.45
N ALA A 52 12.29 -1.48 10.41
CA ALA A 52 12.73 -2.69 11.09
C ALA A 52 12.91 -3.77 10.01
N ALA A 53 14.10 -4.35 9.90
CA ALA A 53 14.33 -5.46 9.00
C ALA A 53 13.28 -6.53 9.33
N GLY A 54 12.37 -6.78 8.40
CA GLY A 54 11.34 -7.80 8.58
C GLY A 54 12.04 -9.12 8.84
N GLY A 55 11.77 -9.71 10.00
CA GLY A 55 12.22 -11.05 10.34
C GLY A 55 11.92 -12.00 9.18
N ASP A 56 12.96 -12.75 8.84
CA ASP A 56 12.86 -14.08 8.28
C ASP A 56 11.56 -14.78 8.70
N SER A 57 10.64 -14.89 7.73
CA SER A 57 9.51 -15.80 7.78
C SER A 57 10.03 -17.24 7.73
N SER A 58 10.52 -17.71 8.88
CA SER A 58 10.75 -19.11 9.20
C SER A 58 10.36 -19.34 10.65
N THR A 59 9.05 -19.26 10.92
CA THR A 59 8.34 -20.07 11.93
C THR A 59 6.90 -20.26 11.47
#